data_AF-A0AAW9CKA7-F1
#
_entry.id   AF-A0AAW9CKA7-F1
#
_cell.length_a   1.000
_cell.length_b   1.000
_cell.length_c   1.000
_cell.angle_alpha   90.00
_cell.angle_beta   90.00
_cell.angle_gamma   90.00
#
_symmetry.space_group_name_H-M   'P 1'
#
loop_
_entity.id
_entity.type
_entity.pdbx_description
1 polymer ?
#
loop_
_entity_poly.entity_id
_entity_poly.type
_entity_poly.pdbx_seq_one_letter_code
_entity_poly.pdbx_strand_id
1 'polypeptide(L)'
;MTPFAHDQFDNAQRVAASGCGVRLDAPVRGEPLARALAQVLGDAAMAARCAQVRARMAAEPNGCDAAARFIERFAPGVAARRAQPA
;
A
#
# COMPACT_ATOMS: atom_id res chain seq x y z
N MET A 1 -12.22 -0.49 2.63
CA MET A 1 -11.67 0.88 2.79
C MET A 1 -12.79 1.88 2.60
N THR A 2 -12.87 2.84 3.52
CA THR A 2 -13.83 3.95 3.49
C THR A 2 -13.05 5.25 3.23
N PRO A 3 -12.94 5.72 1.98
CA PRO A 3 -12.17 6.91 1.67
C PRO A 3 -12.90 8.18 2.11
N PHE A 4 -12.14 9.16 2.59
CA PHE A 4 -12.66 10.46 3.03
C PHE A 4 -11.97 11.64 2.34
N ALA A 5 -10.68 11.54 1.99
CA ALA A 5 -9.96 12.67 1.40
C ALA A 5 -8.74 12.25 0.57
N HIS A 6 -8.26 13.19 -0.26
CA HIS A 6 -7.01 13.08 -1.02
C HIS A 6 -6.93 11.80 -1.86
N ASP A 7 -5.79 11.12 -1.82
CA ASP A 7 -5.49 9.91 -2.57
C ASP A 7 -6.22 8.66 -2.03
N GLN A 8 -7.04 8.79 -0.97
CA GLN A 8 -7.73 7.64 -0.38
C GLN A 8 -8.70 6.97 -1.36
N PHE A 9 -9.32 7.74 -2.27
CA PHE A 9 -10.21 7.18 -3.29
C PHE A 9 -9.46 6.28 -4.28
N ASP A 10 -8.28 6.72 -4.72
CA ASP A 10 -7.43 5.95 -5.61
C ASP A 10 -6.83 4.74 -4.89
N ASN A 11 -6.40 4.91 -3.63
CA ASN A 11 -5.94 3.80 -2.79
C ASN A 11 -7.06 2.76 -2.59
N ALA A 12 -8.29 3.19 -2.34
CA ALA A 12 -9.45 2.31 -2.21
C ALA A 12 -9.71 1.53 -3.49
N GLN A 13 -9.61 2.20 -4.64
CA GLN A 13 -9.75 1.55 -5.94
C GLN A 13 -8.62 0.54 -6.19
N ARG A 14 -7.37 0.87 -5.86
CA ARG A 14 -6.22 -0.04 -6.00
C ARG A 14 -6.38 -1.29 -5.13
N VAL A 15 -6.80 -1.15 -3.88
CA VAL A 15 -7.04 -2.29 -2.98
C VAL A 15 -8.17 -3.18 -3.52
N ALA A 16 -9.29 -2.59 -3.96
CA ALA A 16 -10.39 -3.34 -4.55
C ALA A 16 -9.98 -4.07 -5.84
N ALA A 17 -9.29 -3.38 -6.75
CA ALA A 17 -8.80 -3.96 -8.00
C ALA A 17 -7.77 -5.07 -7.78
N SER A 18 -6.97 -4.99 -6.72
CA SER A 18 -6.05 -6.06 -6.35
C SER A 18 -6.76 -7.32 -5.83
N GLY A 19 -8.03 -7.21 -5.41
CA GLY A 19 -8.76 -8.27 -4.73
C GLY A 19 -8.35 -8.47 -3.27
N CYS A 20 -7.67 -7.50 -2.66
CA CYS A 20 -7.24 -7.55 -1.25
C CYS A 20 -8.18 -6.79 -0.31
N GLY A 21 -9.31 -6.29 -0.80
CA GLY A 21 -10.30 -5.61 0.03
C GLY A 21 -11.51 -5.17 -0.76
N VAL A 22 -12.46 -4.57 -0.04
CA VAL A 22 -13.66 -3.95 -0.59
C VAL A 22 -13.61 -2.45 -0.41
N ARG A 23 -14.16 -1.69 -1.36
CA ARG A 23 -14.38 -0.24 -1.24
C ARG A 23 -15.81 0.03 -0.79
N LEU A 24 -15.98 0.96 0.14
CA LEU A 24 -17.28 1.38 0.65
C LEU A 24 -17.26 2.89 0.86
N ASP A 25 -17.90 3.64 -0.03
CA ASP A 25 -17.86 5.10 -0.01
C ASP A 25 -18.71 5.67 1.13
N ALA A 26 -18.20 6.72 1.77
CA ALA A 26 -18.89 7.41 2.85
C ALA A 26 -20.01 8.34 2.32
N PRO A 27 -21.08 8.60 3.11
CA PRO A 27 -21.33 8.05 4.45
C PRO A 27 -21.82 6.59 4.40
N VAL A 28 -21.30 5.76 5.30
CA VAL A 28 -21.64 4.34 5.37
C VAL A 28 -22.73 4.07 6.40
N ARG A 29 -23.79 3.36 5.98
CA ARG A 29 -24.83 2.85 6.88
C ARG A 29 -24.44 1.49 7.48
N GLY A 30 -24.99 1.17 8.66
CA GLY A 30 -24.64 -0.05 9.40
C GLY A 30 -24.86 -1.36 8.64
N GLU A 31 -25.94 -1.47 7.87
CA GLU A 31 -26.26 -2.68 7.12
C GLU A 31 -25.28 -2.94 5.94
N PRO A 32 -24.97 -1.96 5.06
CA PRO A 32 -23.85 -2.06 4.12
C PRO A 32 -22.51 -2.37 4.76
N LEU A 33 -22.20 -1.78 5.93
CA LEU A 33 -20.96 -2.06 6.66
C LEU A 33 -20.91 -3.53 7.12
N ALA A 34 -22.01 -4.04 7.69
CA ALA A 34 -22.10 -5.43 8.14
C ALA A 34 -21.90 -6.42 6.98
N ARG A 35 -22.49 -6.15 5.81
CA ARG A 35 -22.25 -6.97 4.61
C ARG A 35 -20.79 -6.93 4.15
N ALA A 36 -20.19 -5.75 4.12
CA ALA A 36 -18.79 -5.60 3.74
C ALA A 36 -17.85 -6.35 4.68
N LEU A 37 -18.12 -6.31 6.00
CA LEU A 37 -17.37 -7.07 6.99
C LEU A 37 -17.56 -8.58 6.81
N ALA A 38 -18.80 -9.05 6.60
CA ALA A 38 -19.08 -10.46 6.34
C ALA A 38 -18.35 -10.97 5.10
N GLN A 39 -18.31 -10.17 4.02
CA GLN A 39 -17.54 -10.50 2.82
C GLN A 39 -16.04 -10.58 3.14
N VAL A 40 -15.47 -9.58 3.82
CA VAL A 40 -14.03 -9.56 4.13
C VAL A 40 -13.61 -10.76 4.99
N LEU A 41 -14.44 -11.14 5.97
CA LEU A 41 -14.15 -12.24 6.88
C LEU A 41 -14.42 -13.62 6.26
N GLY A 42 -15.34 -13.71 5.29
CA GLY A 42 -15.76 -14.97 4.67
C GLY A 42 -15.11 -15.30 3.33
N ASP A 43 -14.41 -14.37 2.69
CA ASP A 43 -13.85 -14.56 1.35
C ASP A 43 -12.44 -15.17 1.40
N ALA A 44 -12.39 -16.50 1.24
CA ALA A 44 -11.13 -17.25 1.18
C ALA A 44 -10.25 -16.87 -0.01
N ALA A 45 -10.83 -16.44 -1.14
CA ALA A 45 -10.06 -16.01 -2.30
C ALA A 45 -9.36 -14.67 -2.02
N MET A 46 -10.03 -13.75 -1.34
CA MET A 46 -9.43 -12.51 -0.87
C MET A 46 -8.30 -12.77 0.14
N ALA A 47 -8.50 -13.70 1.09
CA ALA A 47 -7.44 -14.11 2.01
C ALA A 47 -6.21 -14.68 1.27
N ALA A 48 -6.44 -15.54 0.27
CA ALA A 48 -5.38 -16.09 -0.57
C ALA A 48 -4.65 -14.99 -1.36
N ARG A 49 -5.38 -14.01 -1.90
CA ARG A 49 -4.79 -12.86 -2.60
C ARG A 49 -3.92 -12.01 -1.67
N CYS A 50 -4.40 -11.70 -0.46
CA CYS A 50 -3.61 -11.00 0.55
C CYS A 50 -2.31 -11.76 0.88
N ALA A 51 -2.39 -13.09 1.04
CA ALA A 51 -1.22 -13.93 1.28
C ALA A 51 -0.23 -13.90 0.11
N GLN A 52 -0.71 -13.95 -1.14
CA GLN A 52 0.13 -13.83 -2.34
C GLN A 52 0.82 -12.47 -2.41
N VAL A 53 0.10 -11.37 -2.18
CA VAL A 53 0.69 -10.02 -2.17
C VAL A 53 1.74 -9.90 -1.08
N ARG A 54 1.45 -10.38 0.14
CA ARG A 54 2.42 -10.42 1.23
C ARG A 54 3.68 -11.20 0.84
N ALA A 55 3.52 -12.38 0.26
CA ALA A 55 4.65 -13.21 -0.15
C ALA A 55 5.53 -12.51 -1.20
N ARG A 56 4.90 -11.81 -2.16
CA ARG A 56 5.61 -10.99 -3.15
C ARG A 56 6.39 -9.86 -2.47
N MET A 57 5.74 -9.10 -1.59
CA MET A 57 6.40 -8.00 -0.86
C MET A 57 7.58 -8.48 -0.01
N ALA A 58 7.46 -9.66 0.61
CA ALA A 58 8.54 -10.25 1.41
C ALA A 58 9.71 -10.78 0.56
N ALA A 59 9.47 -11.12 -0.71
CA ALA A 59 10.50 -11.57 -1.64
C ALA A 59 11.25 -10.41 -2.32
N GLU A 60 10.70 -9.19 -2.27
CA GLU A 60 11.37 -8.01 -2.81
C GLU A 60 12.61 -7.64 -1.98
N PRO A 61 13.69 -7.15 -2.61
CA PRO A 61 14.81 -6.55 -1.90
C PRO A 61 14.36 -5.40 -0.98
N ASN A 62 15.25 -4.98 -0.06
CA ASN A 62 14.98 -3.83 0.78
C ASN A 62 14.70 -2.58 -0.08
N GLY A 63 13.42 -2.19 -0.14
CA GLY A 63 12.96 -1.09 -0.96
C GLY A 63 13.51 0.26 -0.53
N CYS A 64 13.80 0.44 0.76
CA CYS A 64 14.41 1.67 1.26
C CYS A 64 15.84 1.83 0.74
N ASP A 65 16.64 0.77 0.80
CA ASP A 65 18.02 0.79 0.28
C ASP A 65 18.03 1.01 -1.24
N ALA A 66 17.13 0.34 -1.95
CA ALA A 66 16.99 0.49 -3.40
C ALA A 66 16.58 1.93 -3.78
N ALA A 67 15.63 2.51 -3.05
CA ALA A 67 15.18 3.88 -3.27
C ALA A 67 16.29 4.91 -2.93
N ALA A 68 17.00 4.73 -1.81
CA ALA A 68 18.11 5.60 -1.43
C ALA A 68 19.20 5.60 -2.51
N ARG A 69 19.66 4.42 -2.93
CA ARG A 69 20.64 4.27 -4.02
C ARG A 69 20.14 4.87 -5.33
N PHE A 70 18.83 4.78 -5.62
CA PHE A 70 18.23 5.41 -6.79
C PHE A 70 18.36 6.93 -6.73
N ILE A 71 17.96 7.54 -5.62
CA ILE A 71 17.97 8.99 -5.41
C ILE A 71 19.40 9.54 -5.42
N GLU A 72 20.34 8.85 -4.77
CA GLU A 72 21.74 9.26 -4.66
C GLU A 72 22.43 9.40 -6.03
N ARG A 73 22.02 8.64 -7.05
CA ARG A 73 22.53 8.80 -8.42
C ARG A 73 22.24 10.18 -9.02
N PHE A 74 21.19 10.85 -8.55
CA PHE A 74 20.79 12.18 -9.00
C PHE A 74 21.23 13.28 -8.04
N ALA A 75 21.81 12.94 -6.89
CA ALA A 75 22.31 13.88 -5.89
C ALA A 75 23.79 13.63 -5.50
N PRO A 76 24.72 13.60 -6.47
CA PRO A 76 26.14 13.25 -6.22
C PRO A 76 26.86 14.21 -5.24
N GLY A 77 26.30 15.39 -4.95
CA GLY A 77 26.94 16.44 -4.15
C GLY A 77 26.77 16.33 -2.62
N VAL A 78 25.89 15.50 -2.08
CA VAL A 78 25.66 15.44 -0.61
C VAL A 78 26.66 14.52 0.09
N ALA A 79 27.03 13.39 -0.53
CA ALA A 79 28.07 12.50 -0.02
C ALA A 79 29.46 13.17 -0.06
N ALA A 80 29.75 13.92 -1.12
CA ALA A 80 31.01 14.68 -1.25
C ALA A 80 31.16 15.79 -0.19
N ARG A 81 30.06 16.41 0.24
CA ARG A 81 30.07 17.47 1.27
C ARG A 81 30.36 16.99 2.69
N ARG A 82 30.09 15.71 2.99
CA ARG A 82 30.45 15.09 4.29
C ARG A 82 31.91 14.64 4.36
N ALA A 83 32.59 14.47 3.23
CA ALA A 83 33.96 14.01 3.14
C ALA A 83 35.00 15.15 3.14
N GLN A 84 34.57 16.42 3.13
CA GLN A 84 35.47 17.56 3.28
C GLN A 84 35.73 17.83 4.77
N PRO A 85 36.99 17.81 5.24
CA PRO A 85 37.32 18.29 6.58
C PRO A 85 37.08 19.81 6.68
N ALA A 86 36.85 20.28 7.91
CA ALA A 86 36.57 21.68 8.24
C ALA A 86 37.66 22.65 7.76
#